data_AF-A0A4Q3C5P4-F1
#
_entry.id   AF-A0A4Q3C5P4-F1
#
_cell.length_a   1.000
_cell.length_b   1.000
_cell.length_c   1.000
_cell.angle_alpha   90.00
_cell.angle_beta   90.00
_cell.angle_gamma   90.00
#
_symmetry.space_group_name_H-M   'P 1'
#
loop_
_entity.id
_entity.type
_entity.pdbx_description
1 polymer ?
#
loop_
_entity_poly.entity_id
_entity_poly.type
_entity_poly.pdbx_seq_one_letter_code
_entity_poly.pdbx_strand_id
1 'polypeptide(L)'
;MNIRADHPGDEQARLLRVAERMIEERGDAISVGALAIFAGVPRARLEAIFPDDDALFEAIVESWFVDHIAIMEEVLASDLPPNRKMYEFFARRFRLSRERFRANPAAFKAY
;
A
#
# COMPACT_ATOMS: atom_id res chain seq x y z
N MET A 1 14.18 14.89 -26.42
CA MET A 1 12.90 14.42 -25.84
C MET A 1 13.26 13.29 -24.88
N ASN A 2 13.31 13.59 -23.59
CA ASN A 2 13.93 12.73 -22.59
C ASN A 2 12.90 11.69 -22.13
N ILE A 3 12.91 10.50 -22.75
CA ILE A 3 12.14 9.34 -22.27
C ILE A 3 12.85 8.85 -21.01
N ARG A 4 12.49 9.43 -19.88
CA ARG A 4 12.77 8.85 -18.58
C ARG A 4 11.96 7.56 -18.56
N ALA A 5 12.64 6.43 -18.76
CA ALA A 5 12.03 5.12 -18.65
C ALA A 5 11.34 5.04 -17.28
N ASP A 6 10.01 5.06 -17.30
CA ASP A 6 9.16 4.73 -16.17
C ASP A 6 9.61 3.33 -15.76
N HIS A 7 10.37 3.21 -14.67
CA HIS A 7 10.82 1.90 -14.24
C HIS A 7 9.56 1.10 -13.90
N PRO A 8 9.51 -0.22 -14.15
CA PRO A 8 8.32 -1.02 -13.86
C PRO A 8 7.84 -0.84 -12.41
N GLY A 9 8.75 -0.55 -11.46
CA GLY A 9 8.42 -0.18 -10.08
C GLY A 9 7.75 1.19 -9.92
N ASP A 10 8.09 2.19 -10.73
CA ASP A 10 7.46 3.52 -10.70
C ASP A 10 6.01 3.45 -11.22
N GLU A 11 5.79 2.64 -12.25
CA GLU A 11 4.47 2.36 -12.81
C GLU A 11 3.60 1.56 -11.84
N GLN A 12 4.13 0.50 -11.24
CA GLN A 12 3.43 -0.30 -10.23
C GLN A 12 3.02 0.57 -9.04
N ALA A 13 3.93 1.39 -8.51
CA ALA A 13 3.63 2.32 -7.41
C ALA A 13 2.56 3.36 -7.79
N ARG A 14 2.57 3.85 -9.04
CA ARG A 14 1.51 4.74 -9.54
C ARG A 14 0.16 4.05 -9.56
N LEU A 15 0.09 2.81 -10.05
CA LEU A 15 -1.14 2.04 -10.13
C LEU A 15 -1.68 1.67 -8.73
N LEU A 16 -0.81 1.37 -7.77
CA LEU A 16 -1.19 1.14 -6.38
C LEU A 16 -1.82 2.39 -5.75
N ARG A 17 -1.28 3.60 -5.99
CA ARG A 17 -1.92 4.86 -5.56
C ARG A 17 -3.29 5.12 -6.19
N VAL A 18 -3.54 4.54 -7.37
CA VAL A 18 -4.86 4.62 -8.01
C VAL A 18 -5.80 3.62 -7.35
N ALA A 19 -5.35 2.39 -7.10
CA ALA A 19 -6.09 1.37 -6.37
C ALA A 19 -6.48 1.84 -4.95
N GLU A 20 -5.56 2.42 -4.19
CA GLU A 20 -5.82 2.99 -2.86
C GLU A 20 -6.96 4.02 -2.90
N ARG A 21 -6.94 4.93 -3.88
CA ARG A 21 -8.00 5.92 -4.07
C ARG A 21 -9.35 5.28 -4.39
N MET A 22 -9.36 4.19 -5.18
CA MET A 22 -10.59 3.46 -5.47
C MET A 22 -11.19 2.80 -4.23
N ILE A 23 -10.35 2.19 -3.37
CA ILE A 23 -10.76 1.66 -2.07
C ILE A 23 -11.36 2.79 -1.22
N GLU A 24 -10.68 3.94 -1.15
CA GLU A 24 -11.13 5.09 -0.36
C GLU A 24 -12.47 5.67 -0.83
N GLU A 25 -12.68 5.75 -2.14
CA GLU A 25 -13.88 6.38 -2.74
C GLU A 25 -15.09 5.45 -2.77
N ARG A 26 -14.88 4.14 -2.97
CA ARG A 26 -15.97 3.20 -3.28
C ARG A 26 -16.17 2.11 -2.23
N GLY A 27 -15.15 1.76 -1.46
CA GLY A 27 -15.21 0.70 -0.45
C GLY A 27 -15.60 -0.68 -1.00
N ASP A 28 -15.37 -0.92 -2.30
CA ASP A 28 -15.79 -2.13 -3.01
C ASP A 28 -14.59 -3.00 -3.42
N ALA A 29 -14.85 -4.25 -3.83
CA ALA A 29 -13.82 -5.21 -4.22
C ALA A 29 -12.97 -4.67 -5.39
N ILE A 30 -11.64 -4.63 -5.20
CA ILE A 30 -10.70 -4.26 -6.26
C ILE A 30 -10.49 -5.46 -7.18
N SER A 31 -10.65 -5.22 -8.48
CA SER A 31 -10.22 -6.14 -9.53
C SER A 31 -9.30 -5.43 -10.51
N VAL A 32 -8.45 -6.19 -11.19
CA VAL A 32 -7.59 -5.74 -12.29
C VAL A 32 -8.40 -5.04 -13.37
N GLY A 33 -9.62 -5.54 -13.64
CA GLY A 33 -10.55 -4.93 -14.59
C GLY A 33 -11.05 -3.57 -14.17
N ALA A 34 -11.49 -3.43 -12.91
CA ALA A 34 -11.96 -2.16 -12.38
C ALA A 34 -10.82 -1.13 -12.35
N LEU A 35 -9.62 -1.55 -11.94
CA LEU A 35 -8.44 -0.69 -11.92
C LEU A 35 -8.05 -0.23 -13.33
N ALA A 36 -8.09 -1.11 -14.33
CA ALA A 36 -7.79 -0.75 -15.72
C ALA A 36 -8.73 0.36 -16.24
N ILE A 37 -10.04 0.22 -15.99
CA ILE A 37 -11.05 1.21 -16.38
C ILE A 37 -10.78 2.55 -15.68
N PHE A 38 -10.56 2.52 -14.36
CA PHE A 38 -10.40 3.73 -13.57
C PHE A 38 -9.07 4.45 -13.85
N ALA A 39 -7.99 3.70 -14.07
CA ALA A 39 -6.68 4.25 -14.42
C ALA A 39 -6.58 4.69 -15.89
N GLY A 40 -7.54 4.33 -16.75
CA GLY A 40 -7.49 4.61 -18.18
C GLY A 40 -6.37 3.85 -18.91
N VAL A 41 -6.00 2.67 -18.41
CA VAL A 41 -4.90 1.85 -18.92
C VAL A 41 -5.45 0.57 -19.56
N PRO A 42 -4.89 0.07 -20.68
CA PRO A 42 -5.33 -1.19 -21.26
C PRO A 42 -5.22 -2.35 -20.26
N ARG A 43 -6.26 -3.19 -20.18
CA ARG A 43 -6.30 -4.33 -19.26
C ARG A 43 -5.08 -5.26 -19.39
N ALA A 44 -4.65 -5.57 -20.61
CA ALA A 44 -3.48 -6.40 -20.86
C ALA A 44 -2.18 -5.82 -20.27
N ARG A 45 -2.07 -4.48 -20.14
CA ARG A 45 -0.92 -3.83 -19.48
C ARG A 45 -0.98 -4.02 -17.98
N LEU A 46 -2.18 -3.94 -17.38
CA LEU A 46 -2.38 -4.23 -15.97
C LEU A 46 -2.12 -5.70 -15.66
N GLU A 47 -2.60 -6.64 -16.47
CA GLU A 47 -2.37 -8.09 -16.31
C GLU A 47 -0.88 -8.47 -16.43
N ALA A 48 -0.07 -7.68 -17.16
CA ALA A 48 1.37 -7.88 -17.19
C ALA A 48 2.09 -7.49 -15.89
N ILE A 49 1.45 -6.68 -15.04
CA ILE A 49 1.97 -6.20 -13.75
C ILE A 49 1.33 -6.97 -12.59
N PHE A 50 0.00 -7.17 -12.66
CA PHE A 50 -0.83 -7.89 -11.71
C PHE A 50 -1.60 -8.97 -12.48
N PRO A 51 -1.06 -10.20 -12.56
CA PRO A 51 -1.63 -11.28 -13.37
C PRO A 51 -3.10 -11.59 -13.09
N ASP A 52 -3.53 -11.42 -11.84
CA ASP A 52 -4.88 -11.67 -11.37
C ASP A 52 -5.24 -10.72 -10.22
N ASP A 53 -6.50 -10.80 -9.78
CA ASP A 53 -7.04 -9.97 -8.69
C ASP A 53 -6.32 -10.27 -7.36
N ASP A 54 -5.85 -11.51 -7.14
CA ASP A 54 -5.10 -11.90 -5.96
C ASP A 54 -3.72 -11.22 -5.93
N ALA A 55 -2.98 -11.22 -7.04
CA ALA A 55 -1.70 -10.55 -7.16
C ALA A 55 -1.81 -9.03 -6.97
N LEU A 56 -2.91 -8.42 -7.45
CA LEU A 56 -3.21 -7.03 -7.18
C LEU A 56 -3.49 -6.79 -5.68
N PHE A 57 -4.28 -7.66 -5.05
CA PHE A 57 -4.56 -7.57 -3.63
C PHE A 57 -3.30 -7.69 -2.78
N GLU A 58 -2.45 -8.67 -3.05
CA GLU A 58 -1.16 -8.85 -2.35
C GLU A 58 -0.26 -7.62 -2.49
N ALA A 59 -0.17 -7.02 -3.69
CA ALA A 59 0.63 -5.82 -3.89
C ALA A 59 0.08 -4.59 -3.12
N ILE A 60 -1.25 -4.49 -2.98
CA ILE A 60 -1.89 -3.45 -2.16
C ILE A 60 -1.58 -3.66 -0.68
N VAL A 61 -1.71 -4.90 -0.21
CA VAL A 61 -1.39 -5.28 1.17
C VAL A 61 0.08 -4.99 1.47
N GLU A 62 0.99 -5.43 0.60
CA GLU A 62 2.42 -5.18 0.75
C GLU A 62 2.71 -3.68 0.88
N SER A 63 2.18 -2.86 -0.04
CA SER A 63 2.28 -1.39 0.01
C SER A 63 1.81 -0.81 1.34
N TRP A 64 0.67 -1.29 1.86
CA TRP A 64 0.10 -0.80 3.11
C TRP A 64 0.99 -1.12 4.33
N PHE A 65 1.65 -2.28 4.32
CA PHE A 65 2.52 -2.75 5.39
C PHE A 65 3.95 -2.20 5.35
N VAL A 66 4.42 -1.61 4.25
CA VAL A 66 5.78 -1.05 4.11
C VAL A 66 6.13 -0.13 5.29
N ASP A 67 5.26 0.82 5.63
CA ASP A 67 5.53 1.76 6.73
C ASP A 67 5.57 1.06 8.10
N HIS A 68 4.73 0.05 8.31
CA HIS A 68 4.76 -0.74 9.54
C HIS A 68 6.06 -1.55 9.64
N ILE A 69 6.53 -2.12 8.53
CA ILE A 69 7.80 -2.85 8.46
C ILE A 69 8.96 -1.92 8.75
N ALA A 70 9.03 -0.75 8.11
CA ALA A 70 10.06 0.25 8.37
C ALA A 70 10.12 0.62 9.86
N ILE A 71 8.97 0.85 10.51
CA ILE A 71 8.92 1.12 11.96
C ILE A 71 9.49 -0.06 12.78
N MET A 72 9.18 -1.29 12.40
CA MET A 72 9.69 -2.47 13.11
C MET A 72 11.20 -2.58 12.96
N GLU A 73 11.73 -2.40 11.76
CA GLU A 73 13.15 -2.43 11.45
C GLU A 73 13.91 -1.35 12.23
N GLU A 74 13.40 -0.11 12.23
CA GLU A 74 13.97 1.00 13.01
C GLU A 74 14.04 0.70 14.51
N VAL A 75 12.96 0.14 15.09
CA VAL A 75 12.91 -0.20 16.51
C VAL A 75 13.88 -1.33 16.83
N LEU A 76 13.95 -2.36 15.98
CA LEU A 76 14.85 -3.48 16.16
C LEU A 76 16.31 -3.06 16.04
N ALA A 77 16.64 -2.15 15.11
CA ALA A 77 17.98 -1.61 14.89
C ALA A 77 18.44 -0.63 15.97
N SER A 78 17.53 -0.08 16.79
CA SER A 78 17.89 0.90 17.83
C SER A 78 18.72 0.32 18.98
N ASP A 79 19.41 1.19 19.73
CA ASP A 79 20.14 0.81 20.96
C ASP A 79 19.26 0.77 22.23
N LEU A 80 17.94 0.74 22.05
CA LEU A 80 16.99 0.72 23.18
C LEU A 80 17.09 -0.60 23.96
N PRO A 81 16.89 -0.57 25.30
CA PRO A 81 16.80 -1.81 26.08
C PRO A 81 15.58 -2.65 25.64
N PRO A 82 15.59 -3.99 25.82
CA PRO A 82 14.55 -4.87 25.27
C PRO A 82 13.11 -4.51 25.66
N ASN A 83 12.88 -4.11 26.91
CA ASN A 83 11.57 -3.65 27.39
C ASN A 83 11.10 -2.38 26.65
N ARG A 84 12.02 -1.48 26.31
CA ARG A 84 11.69 -0.27 25.56
C ARG A 84 11.48 -0.54 24.08
N LYS A 85 12.24 -1.47 23.48
CA LYS A 85 11.97 -1.96 22.11
C LYS A 85 10.57 -2.54 22.01
N MET A 86 10.20 -3.42 22.96
CA MET A 86 8.86 -4.00 23.01
C MET A 86 7.78 -2.92 23.03
N TYR A 87 7.93 -1.90 23.89
CA TYR A 87 6.99 -0.78 23.93
C TYR A 87 6.92 -0.01 22.60
N GLU A 88 8.07 0.43 22.06
CA GLU A 88 8.12 1.25 20.84
C GLU A 88 7.62 0.51 19.60
N PHE A 89 7.89 -0.79 19.52
CA PHE A 89 7.43 -1.67 18.44
C PHE A 89 5.91 -1.63 18.28
N PHE A 90 5.16 -1.62 19.39
CA PHE A 90 3.69 -1.50 19.35
C PHE A 90 3.24 -0.04 19.31
N ALA A 91 3.83 0.83 20.13
CA ALA A 91 3.36 2.21 20.28
C ALA A 91 3.47 3.03 18.99
N ARG A 92 4.55 2.83 18.20
CA ARG A 92 4.75 3.55 16.94
C ARG A 92 3.77 3.08 15.86
N ARG A 93 3.64 1.76 15.68
CA ARG A 93 2.67 1.18 14.73
C ARG A 93 1.23 1.54 15.09
N PHE A 94 0.89 1.54 16.39
CA PHE A 94 -0.43 1.99 16.85
C PHE A 94 -0.69 3.46 16.50
N ARG A 95 0.31 4.35 16.67
CA ARG A 95 0.17 5.76 16.29
C ARG A 95 -0.09 5.92 14.80
N LEU A 96 0.67 5.22 13.96
CA LEU A 96 0.46 5.20 12.50
C LEU A 96 -0.95 4.71 12.15
N SER A 97 -1.36 3.56 12.67
CA SER A 97 -2.70 3.01 12.41
C SER A 97 -3.81 3.96 12.91
N ARG A 98 -3.63 4.60 14.07
CA ARG A 98 -4.59 5.57 14.60
C ARG A 98 -4.66 6.83 13.73
N GLU A 99 -3.55 7.30 13.19
CA GLU A 99 -3.50 8.45 12.29
C GLU A 99 -4.22 8.13 10.97
N ARG A 100 -3.91 6.98 10.35
CA ARG A 100 -4.59 6.49 9.15
C ARG A 100 -6.11 6.33 9.38
N PHE A 101 -6.51 5.71 10.51
CA PHE A 101 -7.92 5.58 10.88
C PHE A 101 -8.61 6.95 11.05
N ARG A 102 -7.96 7.91 11.71
CA ARG A 102 -8.53 9.26 11.89
C ARG A 102 -8.64 10.04 10.59
N ALA A 103 -7.71 9.82 9.65
CA ALA A 103 -7.73 10.46 8.35
C ALA A 103 -8.89 9.95 7.48
N ASN A 104 -9.12 8.64 7.44
CA ASN A 104 -10.22 8.05 6.70
C ASN A 104 -10.69 6.70 7.31
N PRO A 105 -11.67 6.71 8.23
CA PRO A 105 -12.16 5.50 8.88
C PRO A 105 -12.78 4.47 7.92
N ALA A 106 -13.41 4.93 6.82
CA ALA A 106 -14.06 4.06 5.85
C ALA A 106 -13.02 3.26 5.06
N ALA A 107 -11.98 3.94 4.57
CA ALA A 107 -10.86 3.29 3.90
C ALA A 107 -10.09 2.36 4.82
N PHE A 108 -9.90 2.74 6.08
CA PHE A 108 -9.20 1.89 7.06
C PHE A 108 -9.90 0.54 7.30
N LYS A 109 -11.23 0.46 7.10
CA LYS A 109 -11.99 -0.79 7.26
C LYS A 109 -11.87 -1.73 6.05
N ALA A 110 -11.44 -1.21 4.90
CA ALA A 110 -11.35 -1.96 3.66
C ALA A 110 -10.04 -2.75 3.50
N TYR A 111 -9.07 -2.50 4.38
CA TYR A 111 -7.83 -3.27 4.54
C TYR A 111 -7.97 -4.26 5.71
#